data_AF-A0A973YR55-F1
#
_entry.id   AF-A0A973YR55-F1
#
_cell.length_a   1.000
_cell.length_b   1.000
_cell.length_c   1.000
_cell.angle_alpha   90.00
_cell.angle_beta   90.00
_cell.angle_gamma   90.00
#
_symmetry.space_group_name_H-M   'P 1'
#
loop_
_entity.id
_entity.type
_entity.pdbx_description
1 polymer ?
#
loop_
_entity_poly.entity_id
_entity_poly.type
_entity_poly.pdbx_seq_one_letter_code
_entity_poly.pdbx_strand_id
1 'polypeptide(L)'
;MPDLLRSALCASCVLLALVAATPAGAAKARNEDALTATLAGEFALQAGRLDEAARWYLDAARATPGDAGLAERATRIALLTSDSRRVGAALALWRQRAPDAPAMHAAEVMLALRQDDARAARRGLQVLFARKAGGADAGWRYALAALGSGGKDPKLAARLLGE
;
A
#
# COMPACT_ATOMS: atom_id res chain seq x y z
N MET A 1 -14.00 -35.20 58.56
CA MET A 1 -14.09 -34.57 57.21
C MET A 1 -14.22 -33.06 57.37
N PRO A 2 -13.10 -32.31 57.44
CA PRO A 2 -13.16 -30.93 56.89
C PRO A 2 -11.84 -30.37 56.30
N ASP A 3 -10.81 -31.17 55.99
CA ASP A 3 -9.52 -30.59 55.54
C ASP A 3 -9.25 -30.68 54.04
N LEU A 4 -10.08 -31.42 53.28
CA LEU A 4 -9.91 -31.57 51.83
C LEU A 4 -10.61 -30.48 51.00
N LEU A 5 -11.46 -29.66 51.61
CA LEU A 5 -12.23 -28.61 50.92
C LEU A 5 -11.52 -27.25 50.86
N ARG A 6 -10.46 -27.04 51.64
CA ARG A 6 -9.71 -25.76 51.65
C ARG A 6 -8.62 -25.68 50.59
N SER A 7 -8.12 -26.81 50.09
CA SER A 7 -7.06 -26.83 49.06
C SER A 7 -7.56 -26.64 47.63
N ALA A 8 -8.88 -26.77 47.40
CA ALA A 8 -9.46 -26.61 46.06
C ALA A 8 -9.66 -25.13 45.65
N LEU A 9 -9.70 -24.19 46.61
CA LEU A 9 -9.88 -22.76 46.28
C LEU A 9 -8.58 -22.04 45.88
N CYS A 10 -7.40 -22.54 46.26
CA CYS A 10 -6.13 -21.91 45.86
C CYS A 10 -5.70 -22.29 44.43
N ALA A 11 -6.17 -23.43 43.91
CA ALA A 11 -5.78 -23.89 42.56
C ALA A 11 -6.55 -23.17 41.44
N SER A 12 -7.67 -22.52 41.74
CA SER A 12 -8.53 -21.89 40.72
C SER A 12 -8.22 -20.42 40.43
N CYS A 13 -7.36 -19.76 41.23
CA CYS A 13 -6.99 -18.36 41.02
C CYS A 13 -5.64 -18.16 40.30
N VAL A 14 -4.83 -19.22 40.13
CA VAL A 14 -3.50 -19.09 39.51
C VAL A 14 -3.55 -19.26 37.98
N LEU A 15 -4.60 -19.85 37.43
CA LEU A 15 -4.75 -20.06 35.98
C LEU A 15 -5.37 -18.89 35.22
N LEU A 16 -5.84 -17.83 35.90
CA LEU A 16 -6.33 -16.59 35.26
C LEU A 16 -5.32 -15.42 35.32
N ALA A 17 -4.11 -15.67 35.80
CA ALA A 17 -3.11 -14.62 36.08
C ALA A 17 -2.00 -14.48 35.03
N LEU A 18 -2.10 -15.12 33.86
CA LEU A 18 -1.34 -14.68 32.68
C LEU A 18 -2.19 -13.73 31.84
N VAL A 19 -2.56 -12.64 32.52
CA VAL A 19 -3.09 -11.40 31.96
C VAL A 19 -2.12 -10.91 30.90
N ALA A 20 -2.63 -10.85 29.66
CA ALA A 20 -2.32 -9.87 28.63
C ALA A 20 -0.96 -9.16 28.78
N ALA A 21 0.09 -9.73 28.19
CA ALA A 21 1.21 -8.91 27.75
C ALA A 21 0.64 -7.87 26.76
N THR A 22 0.45 -6.65 27.21
CA THR A 22 -0.14 -5.58 26.42
C THR A 22 0.77 -5.30 25.22
N PRO A 23 0.28 -5.40 23.96
CA PRO A 23 1.10 -5.21 22.76
C PRO A 23 1.58 -3.75 22.56
N ALA A 24 1.35 -2.87 23.54
CA ALA A 24 1.62 -1.43 23.46
C ALA A 24 3.10 -1.09 23.21
N GLY A 25 4.03 -1.84 23.81
CA GLY A 25 5.47 -1.63 23.60
C GLY A 25 5.93 -1.94 22.17
N ALA A 26 5.45 -3.06 21.60
CA ALA A 26 5.77 -3.45 20.23
C ALA A 26 5.11 -2.53 19.19
N ALA A 27 3.89 -2.05 19.47
CA ALA A 27 3.21 -1.07 18.61
C ALA A 27 3.94 0.29 18.59
N LYS A 28 4.44 0.74 19.75
CA LYS A 28 5.22 1.98 19.85
C LYS A 28 6.52 1.91 19.05
N ALA A 29 7.30 0.84 19.21
CA ALA A 29 8.54 0.65 18.45
C ALA A 29 8.31 0.65 16.93
N ARG A 30 7.26 -0.05 16.44
CA ARG A 30 6.91 -0.04 15.02
C ARG A 30 6.53 1.34 14.49
N ASN A 31 5.84 2.15 15.31
CA ASN A 31 5.52 3.53 14.93
C ASN A 31 6.77 4.42 14.87
N GLU A 32 7.72 4.24 15.78
CA GLU A 32 9.00 4.95 15.76
C GLU A 32 9.84 4.58 14.52
N ASP A 33 9.84 3.30 14.15
CA ASP A 33 10.48 2.80 12.92
C ASP A 33 9.81 3.40 11.66
N ALA A 34 8.48 3.44 11.63
CA ALA A 34 7.72 4.00 10.52
C ALA A 34 7.95 5.51 10.36
N LEU A 35 7.98 6.26 11.47
CA LEU A 35 8.28 7.69 11.46
C LEU A 35 9.70 7.96 10.96
N THR A 36 10.68 7.21 11.49
CA THR A 36 12.09 7.32 11.08
C THR A 36 12.24 7.05 9.58
N ALA A 37 11.64 5.97 9.09
CA ALA A 37 11.66 5.63 7.66
C ALA A 37 10.95 6.69 6.81
N THR A 38 9.82 7.25 7.26
CA THR A 38 9.10 8.31 6.54
C THR A 38 9.95 9.57 6.42
N LEU A 39 10.60 10.01 7.51
CA LEU A 39 11.48 11.18 7.50
C LEU A 39 12.69 10.97 6.59
N ALA A 40 13.34 9.80 6.66
CA ALA A 40 14.42 9.45 5.76
C ALA A 40 13.98 9.47 4.29
N GLY A 41 12.77 8.98 4.01
CA GLY A 41 12.13 9.04 2.70
C GLY A 41 11.91 10.46 2.20
N GLU A 42 11.39 11.36 3.03
CA GLU A 42 11.19 12.78 2.65
C GLU A 42 12.52 13.48 2.37
N PHE A 43 13.56 13.30 3.22
CA PHE A 43 14.86 13.90 2.95
C PHE A 43 15.52 13.35 1.68
N ALA A 44 15.39 12.05 1.42
CA ALA A 44 15.86 11.46 0.16
C ALA A 44 15.09 12.04 -1.04
N LEU A 45 13.77 12.22 -0.93
CA LEU A 45 12.93 12.80 -1.97
C LEU A 45 13.32 14.25 -2.27
N GLN A 46 13.48 15.08 -1.24
CA GLN A 46 13.92 16.48 -1.39
C GLN A 46 15.32 16.59 -2.00
N ALA A 47 16.19 15.61 -1.73
CA ALA A 47 17.51 15.51 -2.35
C ALA A 47 17.49 14.93 -3.78
N GLY A 48 16.32 14.63 -4.35
CA GLY A 48 16.18 14.02 -5.68
C GLY A 48 16.59 12.55 -5.75
N ARG A 49 16.86 11.90 -4.62
CA ARG A 49 17.27 10.49 -4.53
C ARG A 49 16.05 9.57 -4.57
N LEU A 50 15.39 9.52 -5.73
CA LEU A 50 14.09 8.84 -5.91
C LEU A 50 14.13 7.34 -5.56
N ASP A 51 15.18 6.61 -5.94
CA ASP A 51 15.31 5.20 -5.60
C ASP A 51 15.38 4.99 -4.10
N GLU A 52 16.20 5.79 -3.40
CA GLU A 52 16.35 5.73 -1.96
C GLU A 52 15.05 6.11 -1.23
N ALA A 53 14.39 7.19 -1.67
CA ALA A 53 13.09 7.59 -1.16
C ALA A 53 12.06 6.47 -1.31
N ALA A 54 11.99 5.82 -2.48
CA ALA A 54 11.09 4.70 -2.71
C ALA A 54 11.37 3.50 -1.80
N ARG A 55 12.63 3.24 -1.42
CA ARG A 55 12.96 2.19 -0.43
C ARG A 55 12.41 2.57 0.94
N TRP A 56 12.75 3.77 1.41
CA TRP A 56 12.35 4.25 2.73
C TRP A 56 10.83 4.27 2.89
N TYR A 57 10.09 4.72 1.88
CA TYR A 57 8.64 4.68 1.92
C TYR A 57 8.04 3.28 1.89
N LEU A 58 8.65 2.34 1.15
CA LEU A 58 8.19 0.96 1.17
C LEU A 58 8.40 0.33 2.56
N ASP A 59 9.51 0.64 3.21
CA ASP A 59 9.79 0.15 4.57
C ASP A 59 8.85 0.79 5.60
N ALA A 60 8.59 2.10 5.49
CA ALA A 60 7.56 2.78 6.30
C ALA A 60 6.16 2.14 6.09
N ALA A 61 5.78 1.88 4.83
CA ALA A 61 4.51 1.24 4.53
C ALA A 61 4.44 -0.18 5.12
N ARG A 62 5.53 -0.95 5.14
CA ARG A 62 5.58 -2.29 5.75
C ARG A 62 5.47 -2.23 7.28
N ALA A 63 6.10 -1.23 7.91
CA ALA A 63 6.09 -1.04 9.35
C ALA A 63 4.72 -0.63 9.90
N THR A 64 3.86 -0.04 9.06
CA THR A 64 2.51 0.41 9.44
C THR A 64 1.40 -0.36 8.69
N PRO A 65 1.03 -1.57 9.15
CA PRO A 65 -0.13 -2.29 8.62
C PRO A 65 -1.40 -1.43 8.71
N GLY A 66 -2.19 -1.40 7.63
CA GLY A 66 -3.44 -0.64 7.56
C GLY A 66 -3.30 0.80 7.09
N ASP A 67 -2.10 1.37 7.06
CA ASP A 67 -1.88 2.71 6.50
C ASP A 67 -1.85 2.66 4.97
N ALA A 68 -2.98 3.00 4.35
CA ALA A 68 -3.11 3.09 2.91
C ALA A 68 -2.35 4.29 2.33
N GLY A 69 -2.21 5.39 3.07
CA GLY A 69 -1.54 6.61 2.62
C GLY A 69 -0.04 6.41 2.43
N LEU A 70 0.61 5.70 3.35
CA LEU A 70 2.03 5.34 3.18
C LEU A 70 2.25 4.36 2.02
N ALA A 71 1.36 3.39 1.83
CA ALA A 71 1.44 2.46 0.71
C ALA A 71 1.22 3.17 -0.65
N GLU A 72 0.29 4.10 -0.70
CA GLU A 72 0.07 4.98 -1.85
C GLU A 72 1.30 5.84 -2.16
N ARG A 73 1.87 6.51 -1.15
CA ARG A 73 3.05 7.37 -1.32
C ARG A 73 4.26 6.56 -1.79
N ALA A 74 4.48 5.37 -1.20
CA ALA A 74 5.50 4.43 -1.64
C ALA A 74 5.32 4.04 -3.12
N THR A 75 4.09 3.73 -3.53
CA THR A 75 3.79 3.34 -4.91
C THR A 75 4.04 4.49 -5.89
N ARG A 76 3.56 5.69 -5.58
CA ARG A 76 3.73 6.87 -6.45
C ARG A 76 5.19 7.25 -6.63
N ILE A 77 5.98 7.23 -5.56
CA ILE A 77 7.42 7.52 -5.65
C ILE A 77 8.14 6.40 -6.41
N ALA A 78 7.80 5.13 -6.16
CA ALA A 78 8.39 4.01 -6.91
C ALA A 78 8.06 4.08 -8.41
N LEU A 79 6.87 4.57 -8.79
CA LEU A 79 6.50 4.80 -10.20
C LEU A 79 7.38 5.86 -10.87
N LEU A 80 8.04 6.74 -10.12
CA LEU A 80 9.00 7.70 -10.68
C LEU A 80 10.38 7.08 -10.94
N THR A 81 10.63 5.85 -10.47
CA THR A 81 11.91 5.16 -10.67
C THR A 81 11.78 4.08 -11.75
N SER A 82 12.88 3.40 -12.09
CA SER A 82 12.87 2.28 -13.05
C SER A 82 12.59 0.91 -12.42
N ASP A 83 12.51 0.82 -11.09
CA ASP A 83 12.41 -0.44 -10.34
C ASP A 83 10.96 -0.97 -10.30
N SER A 84 10.54 -1.65 -11.37
CA SER A 84 9.19 -2.20 -11.49
C SER A 84 8.85 -3.24 -10.40
N ARG A 85 9.87 -3.90 -9.82
CA ARG A 85 9.65 -4.84 -8.70
C ARG A 85 9.22 -4.10 -7.44
N ARG A 86 9.87 -2.97 -7.15
CA ARG A 86 9.48 -2.10 -6.03
C ARG A 86 8.11 -1.47 -6.22
N VAL A 87 7.77 -1.04 -7.44
CA VAL A 87 6.41 -0.60 -7.77
C VAL A 87 5.41 -1.69 -7.43
N GLY A 88 5.63 -2.92 -7.91
CA GLY A 88 4.75 -4.05 -7.63
C GLY A 88 4.60 -4.35 -6.14
N ALA A 89 5.69 -4.29 -5.37
CA ALA A 89 5.67 -4.52 -3.93
C ALA A 89 4.86 -3.45 -3.17
N ALA A 90 5.08 -2.17 -3.48
CA ALA A 90 4.34 -1.07 -2.87
C ALA A 90 2.85 -1.09 -3.27
N LEU A 91 2.58 -1.34 -4.55
CA LEU A 91 1.22 -1.41 -5.09
C LEU A 91 0.43 -2.57 -4.49
N ALA A 92 1.09 -3.70 -4.21
CA ALA A 92 0.44 -4.83 -3.52
C ALA A 92 -0.02 -4.45 -2.10
N LEU A 93 0.80 -3.69 -1.35
CA LEU A 93 0.40 -3.16 -0.05
C LEU A 93 -0.76 -2.17 -0.18
N TRP A 94 -0.73 -1.30 -1.20
CA TRP A 94 -1.80 -0.33 -1.41
C TRP A 94 -3.11 -1.02 -1.76
N ARG A 95 -3.10 -1.99 -2.69
CA ARG A 95 -4.27 -2.79 -3.06
C ARG A 95 -4.86 -3.52 -1.86
N GLN A 96 -4.03 -4.07 -0.99
CA GLN A 96 -4.50 -4.76 0.23
C GLN A 96 -5.25 -3.81 1.17
N ARG A 97 -4.83 -2.54 1.25
CA ARG A 97 -5.33 -1.56 2.24
C ARG A 97 -6.44 -0.67 1.72
N ALA A 98 -6.48 -0.44 0.41
CA ALA A 98 -7.49 0.38 -0.26
C ALA A 98 -7.83 -0.19 -1.65
N PRO A 99 -8.46 -1.39 -1.70
CA PRO A 99 -8.73 -2.09 -2.96
C PRO A 99 -9.65 -1.32 -3.91
N ASP A 100 -10.50 -0.44 -3.38
CA ASP A 100 -11.49 0.31 -4.16
C ASP A 100 -11.03 1.72 -4.56
N ALA A 101 -9.80 2.12 -4.22
CA ALA A 101 -9.28 3.45 -4.53
C ALA A 101 -9.08 3.63 -6.05
N PRO A 102 -9.70 4.63 -6.72
CA PRO A 102 -9.48 4.87 -8.14
C PRO A 102 -8.00 5.11 -8.49
N ALA A 103 -7.28 5.82 -7.61
CA ALA A 103 -5.85 6.09 -7.79
C ALA A 103 -4.99 4.81 -7.73
N MET A 104 -5.42 3.80 -6.97
CA MET A 104 -4.73 2.51 -6.90
C MET A 104 -4.87 1.78 -8.24
N HIS A 105 -6.09 1.70 -8.80
CA HIS A 105 -6.28 1.13 -10.14
C HIS A 105 -5.52 1.89 -11.23
N ALA A 106 -5.42 3.21 -11.13
CA ALA A 106 -4.58 3.99 -12.03
C ALA A 106 -3.11 3.55 -11.97
N ALA A 107 -2.57 3.34 -10.76
CA ALA A 107 -1.22 2.84 -10.57
C ALA A 107 -1.03 1.40 -11.10
N GLU A 108 -2.06 0.54 -11.04
CA GLU A 108 -2.05 -0.78 -11.69
C GLU A 108 -1.90 -0.66 -13.20
N VAL A 109 -2.69 0.23 -13.83
CA VAL A 109 -2.60 0.50 -15.27
C VAL A 109 -1.22 1.02 -15.63
N MET A 110 -0.67 1.96 -14.85
CA MET A 110 0.68 2.50 -15.09
C MET A 110 1.77 1.42 -15.01
N LEU A 111 1.69 0.51 -14.03
CA LEU A 111 2.64 -0.59 -13.92
C LEU A 111 2.51 -1.56 -15.10
N ALA A 112 1.28 -1.90 -15.50
CA ALA A 112 1.03 -2.78 -16.64
C ALA A 112 1.55 -2.18 -17.95
N LEU A 113 1.31 -0.89 -18.19
CA LEU A 113 1.83 -0.17 -19.36
C LEU A 113 3.36 -0.13 -19.40
N ARG A 114 4.02 0.06 -18.25
CA ARG A 114 5.49 0.00 -18.14
C ARG A 114 6.06 -1.38 -18.49
N GLN A 115 5.28 -2.42 -18.21
CA GLN A 115 5.63 -3.82 -18.45
C GLN A 115 5.17 -4.33 -19.82
N ASP A 116 4.63 -3.45 -20.67
CA ASP A 116 4.01 -3.79 -21.96
C ASP A 116 2.89 -4.86 -21.85
N ASP A 117 2.28 -5.00 -20.66
CA ASP A 117 1.15 -5.91 -20.42
C ASP A 117 -0.17 -5.23 -20.81
N ALA A 118 -0.42 -5.21 -22.12
CA ALA A 118 -1.64 -4.64 -22.70
C ALA A 118 -2.92 -5.29 -22.13
N ARG A 119 -2.89 -6.58 -21.76
CA ARG A 119 -4.06 -7.29 -21.22
C ARG A 119 -4.39 -6.77 -19.82
N ALA A 120 -3.39 -6.64 -18.95
CA ALA A 120 -3.59 -6.08 -17.61
C ALA A 120 -3.98 -4.60 -17.67
N ALA A 121 -3.33 -3.81 -18.53
CA ALA A 121 -3.67 -2.40 -18.72
C ALA A 121 -5.14 -2.23 -19.15
N ARG A 122 -5.61 -3.02 -20.13
CA ARG A 122 -7.01 -2.98 -20.59
C ARG A 122 -8.00 -3.29 -19.47
N ARG A 123 -7.76 -4.33 -18.67
CA ARG A 123 -8.65 -4.67 -17.54
C ARG A 123 -8.73 -3.55 -16.51
N GLY A 124 -7.60 -2.93 -16.16
CA GLY A 124 -7.59 -1.79 -15.24
C GLY A 124 -8.32 -0.57 -15.78
N LEU A 125 -8.17 -0.27 -17.08
CA LEU A 125 -8.90 0.82 -17.74
C LEU A 125 -10.42 0.58 -17.73
N GLN A 126 -10.88 -0.65 -17.99
CA GLN A 126 -12.30 -1.00 -17.90
C GLN A 126 -12.87 -0.76 -16.49
N VAL A 127 -12.12 -1.11 -15.44
CA VAL A 127 -12.51 -0.83 -14.05
C VAL A 127 -12.64 0.68 -13.80
N LEU A 128 -11.72 1.49 -14.33
CA LEU A 128 -11.77 2.94 -14.20
C LEU A 128 -12.94 3.56 -14.99
N PHE A 129 -13.18 3.12 -16.22
CA PHE A 129 -14.28 3.65 -17.05
C PHE A 129 -15.67 3.21 -16.58
N ALA A 130 -15.79 2.07 -15.90
CA ALA A 130 -17.06 1.63 -15.32
C ALA A 130 -17.52 2.50 -14.13
N ARG A 131 -16.64 3.34 -13.56
CA ARG A 131 -16.98 4.23 -12.45
C ARG A 131 -17.78 5.44 -12.93
N LYS A 132 -18.77 5.85 -12.14
CA LYS A 132 -19.68 6.97 -12.47
C LYS A 132 -18.91 8.24 -12.84
N ALA A 133 -19.33 8.91 -13.91
CA ALA A 133 -18.63 10.05 -14.50
C ALA A 133 -18.76 11.39 -13.74
N GLY A 134 -19.10 11.39 -12.43
CA GLY A 134 -19.38 12.61 -11.67
C GLY A 134 -18.36 12.90 -10.56
N GLY A 135 -17.96 14.16 -10.41
CA GLY A 135 -17.15 14.64 -9.29
C GLY A 135 -15.63 14.48 -9.46
N ALA A 136 -14.89 14.73 -8.37
CA ALA A 136 -13.43 14.61 -8.33
C ALA A 136 -12.94 13.16 -8.52
N ASP A 137 -13.78 12.17 -8.18
CA ASP A 137 -13.47 10.74 -8.25
C ASP A 137 -13.86 10.08 -9.58
N ALA A 138 -14.13 10.88 -10.61
CA ALA A 138 -14.54 10.37 -11.92
C ALA A 138 -13.41 9.50 -12.52
N GLY A 139 -13.70 8.22 -12.73
CA GLY A 139 -12.69 7.23 -13.10
C GLY A 139 -11.98 7.50 -14.44
N TRP A 140 -12.62 8.21 -15.37
CA TRP A 140 -11.98 8.62 -16.63
C TRP A 140 -10.77 9.55 -16.42
N ARG A 141 -10.76 10.37 -15.36
CA ARG A 141 -9.63 11.27 -15.04
C ARG A 141 -8.40 10.46 -14.64
N TYR A 142 -8.62 9.40 -13.86
CA TYR A 142 -7.59 8.47 -13.44
C TYR A 142 -7.08 7.63 -14.62
N ALA A 143 -7.97 7.18 -15.50
CA ALA A 143 -7.60 6.46 -16.70
C ALA A 143 -6.72 7.32 -17.63
N LEU A 144 -7.10 8.58 -17.84
CA LEU A 144 -6.33 9.53 -18.65
C LEU A 144 -4.95 9.81 -18.05
N ALA A 145 -4.87 10.03 -16.73
CA ALA A 145 -3.59 10.19 -16.05
C ALA A 145 -2.68 8.96 -16.20
N ALA A 146 -3.25 7.75 -16.05
CA ALA A 146 -2.51 6.51 -16.21
C ALA A 146 -2.01 6.31 -17.65
N LEU A 147 -2.80 6.66 -18.66
CA LEU A 147 -2.40 6.56 -20.07
C LEU A 147 -1.33 7.60 -20.43
N GLY A 148 -1.44 8.83 -19.92
CA GLY A 148 -0.48 9.90 -20.19
C GLY A 148 0.88 9.72 -19.49
N SER A 149 0.92 9.01 -18.36
CA SER A 149 2.13 8.86 -17.55
C SER A 149 2.64 7.42 -17.42
N GLY A 150 1.88 6.43 -17.84
CA GLY A 150 2.16 5.02 -17.58
C GLY A 150 2.95 4.29 -18.68
N GLY A 151 2.85 4.73 -19.93
CA GLY A 151 3.44 4.02 -21.08
C GLY A 151 4.73 4.65 -21.60
N LYS A 152 5.69 3.81 -21.98
CA LYS A 152 6.82 4.23 -22.84
C LYS A 152 6.45 4.25 -24.33
N ASP A 153 5.37 3.55 -24.69
CA ASP A 153 4.84 3.48 -26.06
C ASP A 153 3.53 4.29 -26.20
N PRO A 154 3.57 5.49 -26.82
CA PRO A 154 2.36 6.28 -27.05
C PRO A 154 1.38 5.60 -28.01
N LYS A 155 1.84 4.67 -28.87
CA LYS A 155 0.95 3.92 -29.78
C LYS A 155 0.13 2.87 -29.04
N LEU A 156 0.70 2.25 -28.00
CA LEU A 156 -0.06 1.36 -27.12
C LEU A 156 -1.18 2.10 -26.40
N ALA A 157 -0.88 3.28 -25.84
CA ALA A 157 -1.89 4.11 -25.19
C ALA A 157 -3.02 4.52 -26.16
N ALA A 158 -2.68 4.91 -27.39
CA ALA A 158 -3.66 5.24 -28.42
C ALA A 158 -4.54 4.04 -28.84
N ARG A 159 -3.95 2.85 -29.00
CA ARG A 159 -4.70 1.62 -29.31
C ARG A 159 -5.70 1.26 -28.21
N LEU A 160 -5.31 1.39 -26.94
CA LEU A 160 -6.17 1.10 -25.80
C LEU A 160 -7.36 2.07 -25.64
N LEU A 161 -7.32 3.24 -26.28
CA LEU A 161 -8.41 4.21 -26.30
C LEU A 161 -9.38 4.03 -27.49
N GLY A 162 -8.91 3.42 -28.58
CA GLY A 162 -9.67 3.25 -29.81
C GLY A 162 -10.48 1.94 -29.90
N GLU A 163 -10.36 1.10 -28.89
CA GLU A 163 -11.08 -0.17 -28.72
C GLU A 163 -12.15 -0.06 -27.63
#